data_AF-A0A7H8PN52-F1
#
_entry.id   AF-A0A7H8PN52-F1
#
_cell.length_a   1.000
_cell.length_b   1.000
_cell.length_c   1.000
_cell.angle_alpha   90.00
_cell.angle_beta   90.00
_cell.angle_gamma   90.00
#
_symmetry.space_group_name_H-M   'P 1'
#
loop_
_entity.id
_entity.type
_entity.pdbx_description
1 polymer ?
#
loop_
_entity_poly.entity_id
_entity_poly.type
_entity_poly.pdbx_seq_one_letter_code
_entity_poly.pdbx_strand_id
1 'polypeptide(L)'
;MKKILSIVMIMLISTVSAQIHAQDHEKRRELRNSFFESLSDHQKEQLKYHKELKKQHREAFRETFTEEQRAIVTNEDLSRVGKRKALRPTLSNEQKQLKKKNKERMEKEREKFEATLDAKQLETLERIKAMRKKKGRM
;
A
#
# COMPACT_ATOMS: atom_id res chain seq x y z
N MET A 1 -23.06 -40.72 17.64
CA MET A 1 -21.91 -40.11 18.36
C MET A 1 -20.73 -39.75 17.43
N LYS A 2 -20.22 -40.65 16.58
CA LYS A 2 -19.10 -40.35 15.65
C LYS A 2 -19.33 -39.15 14.70
N LYS A 3 -20.57 -38.94 14.22
CA LYS A 3 -20.93 -37.80 13.33
C LYS A 3 -20.95 -36.44 14.05
N ILE A 4 -21.30 -36.40 15.34
CA ILE A 4 -21.32 -35.17 16.15
C ILE A 4 -19.88 -34.77 16.52
N LEU A 5 -19.04 -35.77 16.84
CA LEU A 5 -17.61 -35.57 17.07
C LEU A 5 -16.88 -34.99 15.84
N SER A 6 -17.30 -35.40 14.63
CA SER A 6 -16.72 -34.90 13.38
C SER A 6 -17.10 -33.45 13.05
N ILE A 7 -18.29 -32.99 13.46
CA ILE A 7 -18.75 -31.60 13.23
C ILE A 7 -18.04 -30.62 14.18
N VAL A 8 -17.80 -31.03 15.43
CA VAL A 8 -17.03 -30.24 16.41
C VAL A 8 -15.57 -30.06 15.95
N MET A 9 -14.98 -31.09 15.31
CA MET A 9 -13.60 -31.04 14.82
C MET A 9 -13.41 -30.11 13.61
N ILE A 10 -14.42 -29.97 12.74
CA ILE A 10 -14.38 -29.03 11.59
C ILE A 10 -14.53 -27.57 12.07
N MET A 11 -15.29 -27.33 13.15
CA MET A 11 -15.48 -26.00 13.74
C MET A 11 -14.22 -25.46 14.45
N LEU A 12 -13.34 -26.35 14.94
CA LEU A 12 -12.07 -26.00 15.57
C LEU A 12 -10.97 -25.58 14.56
N ILE A 13 -11.05 -26.03 13.31
CA ILE A 13 -10.04 -25.71 12.27
C ILE A 13 -10.25 -24.29 11.71
N SER A 14 -11.49 -23.81 11.67
CA SER A 14 -11.80 -22.46 11.15
C SER A 14 -11.35 -21.34 12.08
N THR A 15 -11.36 -21.55 13.41
CA THR A 15 -10.90 -20.54 14.39
C THR A 15 -9.38 -20.34 14.37
N VAL A 16 -8.61 -21.41 14.15
CA VAL A 16 -7.13 -21.34 14.07
C VAL A 16 -6.69 -20.45 12.91
N SER A 17 -7.35 -20.54 11.77
CA SER A 17 -7.03 -19.71 10.59
C SER A 17 -7.26 -18.22 10.85
N ALA A 18 -8.36 -17.86 11.53
CA ALA A 18 -8.66 -16.48 11.90
C ALA A 18 -7.63 -15.90 12.90
N GLN A 19 -7.22 -16.70 13.88
CA GLN A 19 -6.20 -16.31 14.87
C GLN A 19 -4.83 -16.08 14.22
N ILE A 20 -4.41 -16.94 13.28
CA ILE A 20 -3.15 -16.78 12.53
C ILE A 20 -3.15 -15.47 11.72
N HIS A 21 -4.26 -15.14 11.06
CA HIS A 21 -4.37 -13.89 10.28
C HIS A 21 -4.36 -12.63 11.16
N ALA A 22 -5.05 -12.67 12.31
CA ALA A 22 -5.05 -11.57 13.26
C ALA A 22 -3.64 -11.31 13.83
N GLN A 23 -2.93 -12.38 14.20
CA GLN A 23 -1.57 -12.31 14.73
C GLN A 23 -0.55 -11.77 13.70
N ASP A 24 -0.66 -12.16 12.43
CA ASP A 24 0.19 -11.63 11.35
C ASP A 24 -0.10 -10.13 11.09
N HIS A 25 -1.36 -9.71 11.21
CA HIS A 25 -1.70 -8.29 11.08
C HIS A 25 -1.12 -7.44 12.22
N GLU A 26 -1.20 -7.93 13.45
CA GLU A 26 -0.66 -7.27 14.64
C GLU A 26 0.86 -7.13 14.58
N LYS A 27 1.58 -8.22 14.30
CA LYS A 27 3.06 -8.21 14.12
C LYS A 27 3.51 -7.19 13.09
N ARG A 28 2.79 -7.06 11.98
CA ARG A 28 3.09 -6.06 10.94
C ARG A 28 2.83 -4.64 11.42
N ARG A 29 1.77 -4.42 12.19
CA ARG A 29 1.46 -3.11 12.77
C ARG A 29 2.53 -2.70 13.75
N GLU A 30 2.91 -3.58 14.68
CA GLU A 30 3.98 -3.37 15.64
C GLU A 30 5.31 -3.05 14.95
N LEU A 31 5.71 -3.86 13.97
CA LEU A 31 6.95 -3.63 13.21
C LEU A 31 6.96 -2.27 12.49
N ARG A 32 5.82 -1.83 11.96
CA ARG A 32 5.71 -0.51 11.32
C ARG A 32 5.73 0.64 12.32
N ASN A 33 5.13 0.44 13.49
CA ASN A 33 5.13 1.43 14.56
C ASN A 33 6.55 1.60 15.12
N SER A 34 7.23 0.49 15.44
CA SER A 34 8.60 0.53 15.95
C SER A 34 9.58 1.13 14.94
N PHE A 35 9.40 0.82 13.64
CA PHE A 35 10.16 1.49 12.58
C PHE A 35 9.92 2.99 12.55
N PHE A 36 8.68 3.46 12.72
CA PHE A 36 8.38 4.89 12.68
C PHE A 36 8.88 5.63 13.94
N GLU A 37 8.79 4.99 15.10
CA GLU A 37 9.28 5.50 16.37
C GLU A 37 10.81 5.65 16.37
N SER A 38 11.52 4.74 15.72
CA SER A 38 12.99 4.79 15.62
C SER A 38 13.52 5.86 14.68
N LEU A 39 12.67 6.54 13.89
CA LEU A 39 13.09 7.59 12.98
C LEU A 39 13.42 8.90 13.72
N SER A 40 14.46 9.59 13.27
CA SER A 40 14.75 10.97 13.67
C SER A 40 13.67 11.93 13.16
N ASP A 41 13.64 13.13 13.72
CA ASP A 41 12.67 14.16 13.29
C ASP A 41 12.87 14.55 11.83
N HIS A 42 14.12 14.68 11.39
CA HIS A 42 14.46 14.91 9.99
C HIS A 42 13.93 13.79 9.07
N GLN A 43 14.11 12.52 9.44
CA GLN A 43 13.58 11.38 8.69
C GLN A 43 12.04 11.38 8.66
N LYS A 44 11.39 11.76 9.76
CA LYS A 44 9.92 11.91 9.83
C LYS A 44 9.42 13.05 8.94
N GLU A 45 10.15 14.15 8.85
CA GLU A 45 9.86 15.26 7.94
C GLU A 45 9.96 14.83 6.47
N GLN A 46 10.98 14.07 6.09
CA GLN A 46 11.09 13.50 4.76
C GLN A 46 9.87 12.63 4.41
N LEU A 47 9.37 11.82 5.36
CA LEU A 47 8.14 11.04 5.15
C LEU A 47 6.88 11.91 4.99
N LYS A 48 6.77 13.00 5.75
CA LYS A 48 5.68 13.99 5.59
C LYS A 48 5.75 14.63 4.21
N TYR A 49 6.94 15.05 3.77
CA TYR A 49 7.16 15.58 2.43
C TYR A 49 6.78 14.57 1.34
N HIS A 50 7.15 13.30 1.46
CA HIS A 50 6.73 12.25 0.51
C HIS A 50 5.20 12.11 0.44
N LYS A 51 4.51 12.21 1.58
CA LYS A 51 3.05 12.13 1.64
C LYS A 51 2.39 13.29 0.89
N GLU A 52 2.92 14.50 1.09
CA GLU A 52 2.42 15.70 0.42
C GLU A 52 2.74 15.67 -1.08
N LEU A 53 3.95 15.30 -1.45
CA LEU A 53 4.34 15.13 -2.84
C LEU A 53 3.43 14.14 -3.57
N LYS A 54 3.09 13.03 -2.92
CA LYS A 54 2.13 12.04 -3.47
C LYS A 54 0.72 12.64 -3.60
N LYS A 55 0.31 13.57 -2.75
CA LYS A 55 -0.98 14.27 -2.83
C LYS A 55 -0.99 15.22 -4.03
N GLN A 56 0.02 16.07 -4.14
CA GLN A 56 0.23 16.97 -5.28
C GLN A 56 0.24 16.21 -6.61
N HIS A 57 0.98 15.09 -6.70
CA HIS A 57 0.98 14.24 -7.89
C HIS A 57 -0.40 13.66 -8.24
N ARG A 58 -1.26 13.37 -7.24
CA ARG A 58 -2.62 12.88 -7.48
C ARG A 58 -3.54 14.00 -7.96
N GLU A 59 -3.41 15.20 -7.39
CA GLU A 59 -4.20 16.38 -7.73
C GLU A 59 -3.87 16.84 -9.15
N ALA A 60 -2.59 17.07 -9.44
CA ALA A 60 -2.12 17.42 -10.79
C ALA A 60 -2.56 16.38 -11.84
N PHE A 61 -2.54 15.08 -11.50
CA PHE A 61 -3.04 14.06 -12.42
C PHE A 61 -4.56 14.12 -12.62
N ARG A 62 -5.34 14.41 -11.56
CA ARG A 62 -6.80 14.54 -11.65
C ARG A 62 -7.24 15.77 -12.44
N GLU A 63 -6.48 16.86 -12.37
CA GLU A 63 -6.73 18.06 -13.17
C GLU A 63 -6.66 17.76 -14.67
N THR A 64 -5.81 16.82 -15.08
CA THR A 64 -5.74 16.39 -16.49
C THR A 64 -6.91 15.55 -16.97
N PHE A 65 -7.89 15.21 -16.12
CA PHE A 65 -8.95 14.30 -16.51
C PHE A 65 -9.86 14.91 -17.59
N THR A 66 -10.29 14.07 -18.52
CA THR A 66 -11.41 14.36 -19.41
C THR A 66 -12.74 14.16 -18.70
N GLU A 67 -13.85 14.56 -19.33
CA GLU A 67 -15.20 14.31 -18.80
C GLU A 67 -15.49 12.81 -18.66
N GLU A 68 -15.13 12.01 -19.67
CA GLU A 68 -15.23 10.54 -19.62
C GLU A 68 -14.47 9.97 -18.42
N GLN A 69 -13.23 10.43 -18.21
CA GLN A 69 -12.40 9.99 -17.09
C GLN A 69 -12.97 10.43 -15.73
N ARG A 70 -13.57 11.63 -15.65
CA ARG A 70 -14.27 12.12 -14.46
C ARG A 70 -15.47 11.23 -14.13
N ALA A 71 -16.28 10.88 -15.13
CA ALA A 71 -17.42 9.97 -14.96
C ALA A 71 -16.98 8.60 -14.42
N ILE A 72 -15.87 8.04 -14.92
CA ILE A 72 -15.31 6.77 -14.42
C ILE A 72 -14.93 6.86 -12.93
N VAL A 73 -14.32 7.96 -12.49
CA VAL A 73 -13.84 8.06 -11.10
C VAL A 73 -14.93 8.40 -10.09
N THR A 74 -16.03 9.04 -10.51
CA THR A 74 -17.18 9.33 -9.67
C THR A 74 -18.20 8.20 -9.63
N ASN A 75 -18.26 7.33 -10.65
CA ASN A 75 -19.20 6.21 -10.73
C ASN A 75 -19.22 5.35 -9.43
N GLU A 76 -20.36 5.25 -8.75
CA GLU A 76 -20.45 4.55 -7.46
C GLU A 76 -20.57 3.03 -7.59
N ASP A 77 -21.04 2.55 -8.74
CA ASP A 77 -21.17 1.11 -9.07
C ASP A 77 -19.81 0.43 -9.24
N LEU A 78 -18.77 1.21 -9.57
CA LEU A 78 -17.41 0.71 -9.73
C LEU A 78 -16.65 0.68 -8.41
N SER A 79 -16.17 -0.51 -8.05
CA SER A 79 -15.16 -0.65 -6.99
C SER A 79 -13.90 0.14 -7.32
N ARG A 80 -13.06 0.45 -6.31
CA ARG A 80 -11.77 1.14 -6.52
C ARG A 80 -10.87 0.46 -7.56
N VAL A 81 -10.92 -0.88 -7.62
CA VAL A 81 -10.18 -1.67 -8.62
C VAL A 81 -10.85 -1.54 -9.99
N GLY A 82 -12.19 -1.62 -10.04
CA GLY A 82 -12.99 -1.39 -11.25
C GLY A 82 -12.70 -0.03 -11.89
N LYS A 83 -12.78 1.06 -11.12
CA LYS A 83 -12.43 2.42 -11.56
C LYS A 83 -11.04 2.48 -12.17
N ARG A 84 -10.05 1.85 -11.54
CA ARG A 84 -8.67 1.83 -12.06
C ARG A 84 -8.55 1.07 -13.37
N LYS A 85 -9.24 -0.07 -13.50
CA LYS A 85 -9.27 -0.88 -14.72
C LYS A 85 -9.92 -0.11 -15.87
N ALA A 86 -11.06 0.53 -15.61
CA ALA A 86 -11.79 1.34 -16.58
C ALA A 86 -11.03 2.62 -16.98
N LEU A 87 -10.34 3.28 -16.04
CA LEU A 87 -9.57 4.50 -16.31
C LEU A 87 -8.27 4.22 -17.09
N ARG A 88 -7.68 3.03 -16.96
CA ARG A 88 -6.37 2.73 -17.58
C ARG A 88 -6.35 2.85 -19.12
N PRO A 89 -7.30 2.27 -19.87
CA PRO A 89 -7.30 2.38 -21.33
C PRO A 89 -7.55 3.81 -21.83
N THR A 90 -8.27 4.63 -21.07
CA THR A 90 -8.62 6.00 -21.49
C THR A 90 -7.49 7.02 -21.30
N LEU A 91 -6.33 6.62 -20.75
CA LEU A 91 -5.23 7.54 -20.48
C LEU A 91 -4.53 7.99 -21.77
N SER A 92 -4.39 9.31 -21.93
CA SER A 92 -3.60 9.91 -23.01
C SER A 92 -2.09 9.64 -22.85
N ASN A 93 -1.31 9.96 -23.88
CA ASN A 93 0.14 9.81 -23.82
C ASN A 93 0.77 10.78 -22.82
N GLU A 94 0.29 12.02 -22.77
CA GLU A 94 0.72 13.06 -21.82
C GLU A 94 0.43 12.62 -20.38
N GLN A 95 -0.76 12.07 -20.14
CA GLN A 95 -1.14 11.52 -18.83
C GLN A 95 -0.25 10.33 -18.42
N LYS A 96 0.08 9.45 -19.36
CA LYS A 96 1.01 8.32 -19.11
C LYS A 96 2.42 8.82 -18.79
N GLN A 97 2.91 9.82 -19.52
CA GLN A 97 4.21 10.46 -19.27
C GLN A 97 4.25 11.16 -17.91
N LEU A 98 3.20 11.91 -17.55
CA LEU A 98 3.07 12.54 -16.23
C LEU A 98 3.13 11.50 -15.10
N LYS A 99 2.44 10.37 -15.24
CA LYS A 99 2.54 9.26 -14.27
C LYS A 99 3.94 8.69 -14.16
N LYS A 100 4.65 8.53 -15.29
CA LYS A 100 6.03 8.05 -15.32
C LYS A 100 6.97 9.01 -14.59
N LYS A 101 6.91 10.30 -14.92
CA LYS A 101 7.68 11.36 -14.25
C LYS A 101 7.41 11.41 -12.74
N ASN A 102 6.14 11.35 -12.34
CA ASN A 102 5.75 11.32 -10.94
C ASN A 102 6.29 10.07 -10.22
N LYS A 103 6.30 8.91 -10.89
CA LYS A 103 6.89 7.67 -10.35
C LYS A 103 8.40 7.84 -10.15
N GLU A 104 9.13 8.31 -11.16
CA GLU A 104 10.57 8.54 -11.09
C GLU A 104 10.95 9.51 -9.98
N ARG A 105 10.20 10.61 -9.83
CA ARG A 105 10.40 11.56 -8.73
C ARG A 105 10.20 10.89 -7.36
N MET A 106 9.14 10.09 -7.21
CA MET A 106 8.90 9.38 -5.95
C MET A 106 9.98 8.35 -5.62
N GLU A 107 10.54 7.65 -6.61
CA GLU A 107 11.65 6.72 -6.38
C GLU A 107 12.92 7.46 -5.96
N LYS A 108 13.26 8.59 -6.60
CA LYS A 108 14.40 9.42 -6.20
C LYS A 108 14.29 9.91 -4.76
N GLU A 109 13.11 10.41 -4.36
CA GLU A 109 12.89 10.85 -2.98
C GLU A 109 12.94 9.67 -2.00
N ARG A 110 12.43 8.50 -2.40
CA ARG A 110 12.57 7.27 -1.62
C ARG A 110 14.03 6.85 -1.43
N GLU A 111 14.86 6.90 -2.47
CA GLU A 111 16.29 6.60 -2.39
C GLU A 111 17.01 7.56 -1.44
N LYS A 112 16.71 8.86 -1.51
CA LYS A 112 17.23 9.86 -0.56
C LYS A 112 16.86 9.54 0.88
N PHE A 113 15.61 9.17 1.13
CA PHE A 113 15.17 8.76 2.48
C PHE A 113 15.89 7.48 2.93
N GLU A 114 15.95 6.44 2.10
CA GLU A 114 16.62 5.18 2.42
C GLU A 114 18.12 5.38 2.72
N ALA A 115 18.77 6.34 2.06
CA ALA A 115 20.16 6.72 2.31
C ALA A 115 20.40 7.41 3.67
N THR A 116 19.35 7.94 4.31
CA THR A 116 19.46 8.53 5.66
C THR A 116 19.29 7.50 6.77
N LEU A 117 18.91 6.27 6.46
CA LEU A 117 18.62 5.24 7.46
C LEU A 117 19.91 4.62 7.99
N ASP A 118 19.96 4.35 9.29
CA ASP A 118 21.00 3.51 9.86
C ASP A 118 20.77 2.02 9.52
N ALA A 119 21.76 1.18 9.83
CA ALA A 119 21.71 -0.25 9.52
C ALA A 119 20.51 -0.99 10.14
N LYS A 120 20.11 -0.64 11.37
CA LYS A 120 18.98 -1.27 12.07
C LYS A 120 17.64 -0.83 11.47
N GLN A 121 17.53 0.46 11.16
CA GLN A 121 16.37 1.02 10.46
C GLN A 121 16.21 0.40 9.07
N LEU A 122 17.30 0.25 8.32
CA LEU A 122 17.30 -0.36 6.99
C LEU A 122 16.88 -1.84 7.03
N GLU A 123 17.42 -2.61 7.97
CA GLU A 123 17.03 -4.00 8.18
C GLU A 123 15.52 -4.12 8.47
N THR A 124 15.02 -3.26 9.36
CA THR A 124 13.59 -3.20 9.71
C THR A 124 12.74 -2.84 8.48
N LEU A 125 13.18 -1.89 7.68
CA LEU A 125 12.51 -1.51 6.43
C LEU A 125 12.45 -2.68 5.43
N GLU A 126 13.53 -3.46 5.28
CA GLU A 126 13.54 -4.64 4.40
C GLU A 126 12.61 -5.73 4.89
N ARG A 127 12.53 -5.96 6.22
CA ARG A 127 11.54 -6.88 6.81
C ARG A 127 10.11 -6.43 6.49
N ILE A 128 9.82 -5.13 6.63
CA ILE A 128 8.51 -4.55 6.25
C ILE A 128 8.22 -4.78 4.75
N LYS A 129 9.20 -4.55 3.87
CA LYS A 129 9.07 -4.76 2.41
C LYS A 129 8.79 -6.23 2.08
N ALA A 130 9.49 -7.17 2.72
CA ALA A 130 9.31 -8.61 2.52
C ALA A 130 7.90 -9.08 2.92
N MET A 131 7.40 -8.64 4.08
CA MET A 131 6.04 -8.94 4.52
C MET A 131 4.97 -8.42 3.56
N ARG A 132 5.20 -7.26 2.92
CA ARG A 132 4.30 -6.71 1.90
C ARG A 132 4.26 -7.57 0.63
N LYS A 133 5.41 -8.07 0.16
CA LYS A 133 5.49 -8.94 -1.02
C LYS A 133 4.73 -10.25 -0.81
N LYS A 134 4.82 -10.86 0.39
CA LYS A 134 4.09 -12.08 0.73
C LYS A 134 2.57 -11.91 0.59
N LYS A 135 2.02 -10.76 1.01
CA LYS A 135 0.58 -10.46 0.89
C LYS A 135 0.13 -10.29 -0.56
N GLY A 136 0.96 -9.75 -1.44
CA GLY A 136 0.59 -9.53 -2.85
C GLY A 136 0.58 -10.81 -3.70
N ARG A 137 1.06 -11.94 -3.15
CA ARG A 137 1.09 -13.27 -3.79
C ARG A 137 0.00 -14.21 -3.28
N MET A 138 -0.71 -13.81 -2.22
CA MET A 138 -1.93 -14.47 -1.71
C MET A 138 -3.15 -13.77 -2.29
#